data_AF-A0A485M996-F1
#
_entry.id   AF-A0A485M996-F1
#
_cell.length_a   1.000
_cell.length_b   1.000
_cell.length_c   1.000
_cell.angle_alpha   90.00
_cell.angle_beta   90.00
_cell.angle_gamma   90.00
#
_symmetry.space_group_name_H-M   'P 1'
#
loop_
_entity.id
_entity.type
_entity.pdbx_description
1 polymer ?
#
loop_
_entity_poly.entity_id
_entity_poly.type
_entity_poly.pdbx_seq_one_letter_code
_entity_poly.pdbx_strand_id
1 'polypeptide(L)'
;MKKQRLTVISFSLILLALLGGLILCSGEESLAAEPGNELSLGSRGEEVGMIQKSLAGAGYYPEDAPSEYFGLTTLTAVLAFEKASGLPADGVIGDIERQLLMSKGSPEGGESVSGAGPEQSGSEDAQPGFSQSKLKRTVLGYYTEYYPGDNLSYNSLSANHASIDSIATFSYLTDGRGNLTGTPITNGVELAKNKKVKSLMLVHNINDAIDSDAAHTLLSVRENRLNFEKNILSLIEEHGFDGVNIDLEGVPAVDRSNYSTLLKELKAMLKPAGYLLTVSIPAKTRDNPLDNWNGAYDYAAIGEYADMVTLMTYDEHWAGGYPGPVASLSWVQQVLDYAVKSIPRGKILMGVAAYGYNWSSAGGCSTVLWNKADALASRNGGARWSDQYSAPYLIYYDQRGYRHEVWFENRFSLALKLDLANRYDLAGIAVWRLGFEDYSFWQTVAEKFSK
;
A
#
# COMPACT_ATOMS: atom_id res chain seq x y z
N MET A 1 11.36 -8.87 -52.66
CA MET A 1 9.90 -9.15 -52.70
C MET A 1 9.52 -9.93 -51.44
N LYS A 2 8.97 -9.25 -50.44
CA LYS A 2 8.55 -9.82 -49.15
C LYS A 2 7.21 -10.53 -49.32
N LYS A 3 7.10 -11.79 -48.89
CA LYS A 3 5.83 -12.54 -48.81
C LYS A 3 5.11 -12.15 -47.52
N GLN A 4 3.90 -11.59 -47.67
CA GLN A 4 2.94 -11.38 -46.59
C GLN A 4 2.29 -12.71 -46.19
N ARG A 5 2.11 -12.92 -44.88
CA ARG A 5 1.20 -13.95 -44.33
C ARG A 5 0.04 -13.23 -43.64
N LEU A 6 -1.16 -13.44 -44.19
CA LEU A 6 -2.47 -13.21 -43.55
C LEU A 6 -2.78 -14.42 -42.64
N THR A 7 -3.33 -14.22 -41.44
CA THR A 7 -4.30 -15.13 -40.79
C THR A 7 -5.02 -14.36 -39.65
N VAL A 8 -6.25 -13.88 -39.88
CA VAL A 8 -7.56 -14.33 -39.36
C VAL A 8 -7.94 -13.78 -37.97
N ILE A 9 -8.96 -12.91 -37.99
CA ILE A 9 -9.77 -12.42 -36.87
C ILE A 9 -11.00 -13.35 -36.76
N SER A 10 -11.38 -13.78 -35.56
CA SER A 10 -12.61 -14.54 -35.33
C SER A 10 -13.58 -13.76 -34.45
N PHE A 11 -14.75 -13.46 -35.01
CA PHE A 11 -15.94 -12.93 -34.34
C PHE A 11 -16.93 -14.09 -34.17
N SER A 12 -17.59 -14.19 -33.02
CA SER A 12 -18.83 -14.97 -32.86
C SER A 12 -19.75 -14.29 -31.85
N LEU A 13 -20.99 -14.03 -32.28
CA LEU A 13 -22.06 -13.31 -31.60
C LEU A 13 -23.38 -13.96 -32.04
N ILE A 14 -24.13 -14.62 -31.13
CA ILE A 14 -25.53 -15.10 -31.30
C ILE A 14 -26.12 -15.16 -29.86
N LEU A 15 -27.09 -14.35 -29.42
CA LEU A 15 -28.52 -14.13 -29.70
C LEU A 15 -29.48 -14.87 -28.74
N LEU A 16 -30.40 -14.04 -28.21
CA LEU A 16 -31.55 -14.16 -27.29
C LEU A 16 -32.53 -15.36 -27.47
N ALA A 17 -33.17 -15.77 -26.35
CA ALA A 17 -34.60 -16.14 -26.32
C ALA A 17 -35.21 -16.02 -24.89
N LEU A 18 -36.41 -15.44 -24.83
CA LEU A 18 -37.30 -15.19 -23.68
C LEU A 18 -38.46 -16.21 -23.69
N LEU A 19 -38.97 -16.65 -22.52
CA LEU A 19 -40.40 -16.65 -22.14
C LEU A 19 -40.70 -17.47 -20.85
N GLY A 20 -41.23 -16.78 -19.83
CA GLY A 20 -42.53 -17.01 -19.17
C GLY A 20 -42.82 -18.31 -18.40
N GLY A 21 -43.10 -18.17 -17.10
CA GLY A 21 -43.81 -19.19 -16.30
C GLY A 21 -44.08 -18.75 -14.86
N LEU A 22 -45.31 -18.29 -14.60
CA LEU A 22 -45.87 -17.88 -13.30
C LEU A 22 -46.45 -19.12 -12.57
N ILE A 23 -46.11 -19.38 -11.30
CA ILE A 23 -46.91 -20.19 -10.36
C ILE A 23 -46.81 -19.57 -8.96
N LEU A 24 -47.97 -19.39 -8.33
CA LEU A 24 -48.23 -18.81 -7.01
C LEU A 24 -48.40 -19.87 -5.90
N CYS A 25 -48.26 -19.39 -4.66
CA CYS A 25 -48.75 -19.88 -3.36
C CYS A 25 -47.95 -20.96 -2.59
N SER A 26 -47.34 -20.57 -1.48
CA SER A 26 -47.97 -20.56 -0.15
C SER A 26 -47.03 -19.91 0.87
N GLY A 27 -47.58 -19.04 1.73
CA GLY A 27 -46.85 -18.36 2.79
C GLY A 27 -47.04 -19.07 4.12
N GLU A 28 -45.97 -19.12 4.92
CA GLU A 28 -46.04 -19.16 6.37
C GLU A 28 -45.45 -17.85 6.88
N GLU A 29 -46.25 -17.12 7.63
CA GLU A 29 -45.90 -15.86 8.29
C GLU A 29 -44.84 -16.11 9.37
N SER A 30 -43.67 -15.52 9.20
CA SER A 30 -42.85 -15.08 10.34
C SER A 30 -42.80 -13.57 10.30
N LEU A 31 -43.36 -12.93 11.33
CA LEU A 31 -43.36 -11.50 11.67
C LEU A 31 -42.34 -10.67 10.88
N ALA A 32 -42.75 -10.19 9.70
CA ALA A 32 -42.00 -9.20 8.95
C ALA A 32 -42.27 -7.83 9.56
N ALA A 33 -41.22 -7.21 10.11
CA ALA A 33 -41.21 -5.77 10.32
C ALA A 33 -41.39 -5.07 8.97
N GLU A 34 -42.12 -3.96 8.97
CA GLU A 34 -42.33 -3.06 7.82
C GLU A 34 -41.05 -2.81 7.02
N PRO A 35 -41.09 -2.64 5.68
CA PRO A 35 -39.90 -2.37 4.88
C PRO A 35 -39.31 -1.01 5.28
N GLY A 36 -38.24 -1.04 6.08
CA GLY A 36 -37.56 0.13 6.62
C GLY A 36 -36.91 0.98 5.53
N ASN A 37 -37.09 2.29 5.63
CA ASN A 37 -36.53 3.31 4.73
C ASN A 37 -35.04 3.57 5.05
N GLU A 38 -34.27 2.51 5.33
CA GLU A 38 -32.90 2.57 5.84
C GLU A 38 -31.87 2.74 4.72
N LEU A 39 -30.79 3.50 4.98
CA LEU A 39 -29.67 3.64 4.04
C LEU A 39 -28.44 2.89 4.56
N SER A 40 -27.83 2.07 3.72
CA SER A 40 -26.66 1.26 4.07
C SER A 40 -25.67 1.19 2.90
N LEU A 41 -24.55 0.49 3.08
CA LEU A 41 -23.59 0.24 2.01
C LEU A 41 -24.29 -0.27 0.74
N GLY A 42 -24.07 0.41 -0.38
CA GLY A 42 -24.70 0.11 -1.67
C GLY A 42 -25.91 0.99 -2.01
N SER A 43 -26.53 1.68 -1.04
CA SER A 43 -27.66 2.60 -1.28
C SER A 43 -27.27 3.76 -2.19
N ARG A 44 -28.25 4.27 -2.95
CA ARG A 44 -28.06 5.37 -3.93
C ARG A 44 -29.22 6.36 -3.87
N GLY A 45 -28.95 7.60 -4.25
CA GLY A 45 -29.96 8.63 -4.50
C GLY A 45 -29.76 9.89 -3.66
N GLU A 46 -30.66 10.86 -3.88
CA GLU A 46 -30.59 12.19 -3.27
C GLU A 46 -30.54 12.13 -1.73
N GLU A 47 -31.22 11.16 -1.11
CA GLU A 47 -31.20 10.96 0.33
C GLU A 47 -29.81 10.60 0.87
N VAL A 48 -29.05 9.76 0.14
CA VAL A 48 -27.66 9.46 0.46
C VAL A 48 -26.80 10.73 0.36
N GLY A 49 -27.05 11.56 -0.66
CA GLY A 49 -26.36 12.84 -0.82
C GLY A 49 -26.63 13.81 0.33
N MET A 50 -27.86 13.86 0.85
CA MET A 50 -28.23 14.68 2.01
C MET A 50 -27.55 14.19 3.30
N ILE A 51 -27.45 12.88 3.51
CA ILE A 51 -26.74 12.29 4.64
C ILE A 51 -25.24 12.58 4.56
N GLN A 52 -24.62 12.42 3.39
CA GLN A 52 -23.20 12.73 3.18
C GLN A 52 -22.88 14.20 3.50
N LYS A 53 -23.75 15.13 3.08
CA LYS A 53 -23.63 16.55 3.44
C LYS A 53 -23.79 16.79 4.95
N SER A 54 -24.72 16.09 5.59
CA SER A 54 -24.95 16.23 7.04
C SER A 54 -23.77 15.66 7.86
N LEU A 55 -23.24 14.52 7.44
CA LEU A 55 -22.02 13.94 8.02
C LEU A 55 -20.81 14.84 7.79
N ALA A 56 -20.75 15.54 6.67
CA ALA A 56 -19.69 16.51 6.39
C ALA A 56 -19.77 17.73 7.31
N GLY A 57 -20.97 18.31 7.45
CA GLY A 57 -21.20 19.40 8.42
C GLY A 57 -20.92 18.99 9.87
N ALA A 58 -21.05 17.69 10.19
CA ALA A 58 -20.69 17.13 11.49
C ALA A 58 -19.21 16.71 11.61
N GLY A 59 -18.40 16.90 10.56
CA GLY A 59 -16.95 16.62 10.56
C GLY A 59 -16.57 15.15 10.35
N TYR A 60 -17.51 14.28 9.98
CA TYR A 60 -17.28 12.84 9.75
C TYR A 60 -17.08 12.47 8.27
N TYR A 61 -17.36 13.39 7.36
CA TYR A 61 -17.29 13.17 5.91
C TYR A 61 -16.59 14.34 5.22
N PRO A 62 -15.84 14.15 4.12
CA PRO A 62 -15.18 15.26 3.41
C PRO A 62 -16.23 16.23 2.82
N GLU A 63 -16.04 17.54 3.04
CA GLU A 63 -17.01 18.60 2.70
C GLU A 63 -17.37 18.67 1.20
N ASP A 64 -16.45 18.26 0.35
CA ASP A 64 -16.48 18.40 -1.11
C ASP A 64 -16.62 17.04 -1.86
N ALA A 65 -17.04 15.98 -1.14
CA ALA A 65 -17.21 14.62 -1.69
C ALA A 65 -18.63 13.98 -1.67
N PRO A 66 -19.79 14.69 -1.60
CA PRO A 66 -21.09 14.02 -1.75
C PRO A 66 -21.22 13.36 -3.13
N SER A 67 -21.51 12.06 -3.17
CA SER A 67 -21.58 11.24 -4.38
C SER A 67 -22.96 10.64 -4.65
N GLU A 68 -23.93 10.84 -3.75
CA GLU A 68 -25.25 10.19 -3.77
C GLU A 68 -25.16 8.65 -3.80
N TYR A 69 -24.00 8.09 -3.44
CA TYR A 69 -23.75 6.67 -3.35
C TYR A 69 -23.12 6.33 -2.01
N PHE A 70 -23.74 5.39 -1.30
CA PHE A 70 -23.32 4.96 0.01
C PHE A 70 -22.20 3.94 -0.15
N GLY A 71 -20.98 4.43 -0.38
CA GLY A 71 -19.75 3.64 -0.49
C GLY A 71 -19.03 3.46 0.85
N LEU A 72 -17.81 2.90 0.82
CA LEU A 72 -17.01 2.67 2.03
C LEU A 72 -16.62 3.98 2.75
N THR A 73 -16.49 5.09 2.02
CA THR A 73 -16.30 6.43 2.60
C THR A 73 -17.49 6.83 3.47
N THR A 74 -18.72 6.66 2.95
CA THR A 74 -19.96 6.95 3.66
C THR A 74 -20.15 6.00 4.83
N LEU A 75 -19.91 4.69 4.64
CA LEU A 75 -19.96 3.70 5.72
C LEU A 75 -19.01 4.06 6.87
N THR A 76 -17.77 4.44 6.55
CA THR A 76 -16.78 4.82 7.58
C THR A 76 -17.21 6.07 8.34
N ALA A 77 -17.79 7.05 7.64
CA ALA A 77 -18.32 8.26 8.26
C ALA A 77 -19.53 7.97 9.16
N VAL A 78 -20.44 7.10 8.73
CA VAL A 78 -21.61 6.67 9.51
C VAL A 78 -21.17 5.92 10.77
N LEU A 79 -20.28 4.93 10.65
CA LEU A 79 -19.72 4.20 11.79
C LEU A 79 -19.01 5.12 12.80
N ALA A 80 -18.32 6.15 12.31
CA ALA A 80 -17.68 7.15 13.16
C ALA A 80 -18.71 8.03 13.88
N PHE A 81 -19.77 8.44 13.19
CA PHE A 81 -20.87 9.24 13.73
C PHE A 81 -21.68 8.48 14.79
N GLU A 82 -22.07 7.22 14.52
CA GLU A 82 -22.81 6.35 15.44
C GLU A 82 -22.03 6.17 16.74
N LYS A 83 -20.74 5.83 16.62
CA LYS A 83 -19.85 5.66 17.77
C LYS A 83 -19.72 6.95 18.59
N ALA A 84 -19.60 8.10 17.93
CA ALA A 84 -19.50 9.39 18.60
C ALA A 84 -20.84 9.85 19.22
N SER A 85 -21.96 9.32 18.74
CA SER A 85 -23.32 9.64 19.21
C SER A 85 -23.87 8.62 20.21
N GLY A 86 -23.08 7.60 20.58
CA GLY A 86 -23.46 6.55 21.53
C GLY A 86 -24.48 5.55 20.97
N LEU A 87 -24.59 5.45 19.64
CA LEU A 87 -25.46 4.52 18.94
C LEU A 87 -24.72 3.20 18.64
N PRO A 88 -25.45 2.10 18.36
CA PRO A 88 -24.87 0.92 17.74
C PRO A 88 -24.13 1.30 16.45
N ALA A 89 -22.86 0.88 16.32
CA ALA A 89 -22.04 1.19 15.16
C ALA A 89 -22.19 0.10 14.08
N ASP A 90 -23.38 -0.01 13.51
CA ASP A 90 -23.73 -1.03 12.51
C ASP A 90 -23.66 -0.50 11.06
N GLY A 91 -23.43 0.80 10.87
CA GLY A 91 -23.20 1.40 9.57
C GLY A 91 -24.49 1.62 8.76
N VAL A 92 -25.63 1.65 9.44
CA VAL A 92 -26.97 1.81 8.86
C VAL A 92 -27.58 3.12 9.34
N ILE A 93 -28.06 3.93 8.40
CA ILE A 93 -28.78 5.17 8.71
C ILE A 93 -30.27 4.85 8.76
N GLY A 94 -30.78 4.71 9.99
CA GLY A 94 -32.18 4.64 10.32
C GLY A 94 -32.73 5.99 10.79
N ASP A 95 -33.88 5.94 11.47
CA ASP A 95 -34.62 7.14 11.87
C ASP A 95 -33.95 7.90 13.02
N ILE A 96 -33.23 7.20 13.90
CA ILE A 96 -32.51 7.78 15.04
C ILE A 96 -31.30 8.57 14.53
N GLU A 97 -30.52 7.98 13.61
CA GLU A 97 -29.35 8.58 13.00
C GLU A 97 -29.75 9.83 12.19
N ARG A 98 -30.86 9.75 11.44
CA ARG A 98 -31.42 10.89 10.70
C ARG A 98 -31.76 12.07 11.60
N GLN A 99 -32.47 11.82 12.70
CA GLN A 99 -32.84 12.88 13.65
C GLN A 99 -31.61 13.55 14.27
N LEU A 100 -30.61 12.76 14.66
CA LEU A 100 -29.39 13.29 15.27
C LEU A 100 -28.55 14.10 14.27
N LEU A 101 -28.42 13.66 13.02
CA LEU A 101 -27.72 14.40 11.97
C LEU A 101 -28.40 15.73 11.66
N MET A 102 -29.73 15.77 11.61
CA MET A 102 -30.48 17.01 11.38
C MET A 102 -30.38 17.99 12.57
N SER A 103 -30.30 17.49 13.80
CA SER A 103 -30.17 18.34 14.99
C SER A 103 -28.81 19.06 15.12
N LYS A 104 -27.74 18.49 14.53
CA LYS A 104 -26.38 19.05 14.55
C LYS A 104 -26.07 20.00 13.37
N GLY A 105 -27.00 20.13 12.41
CA GLY A 105 -26.79 20.87 11.15
C GLY A 105 -27.40 22.28 11.05
N SER A 106 -27.89 22.90 12.13
CA SER A 106 -28.42 24.27 12.08
C SER A 106 -27.39 25.32 12.51
N PRO A 107 -27.12 26.38 11.71
CA PRO A 107 -26.18 27.44 12.07
C PRO A 107 -26.88 28.50 12.94
N GLU A 108 -26.48 28.64 14.20
CA GLU A 108 -26.74 29.85 14.99
C GLU A 108 -25.43 30.55 15.36
N GLY A 109 -25.44 31.88 15.20
CA GLY A 109 -24.28 32.73 15.04
C GLY A 109 -23.43 32.97 16.29
N GLY A 110 -22.17 33.30 16.05
CA GLY A 110 -21.21 33.76 17.04
C GLY A 110 -20.63 35.12 16.63
N GLU A 111 -20.77 36.09 17.52
CA GLU A 111 -20.37 37.48 17.42
C GLU A 111 -18.86 37.68 17.16
N SER A 112 -18.56 38.77 16.46
CA SER A 112 -17.23 39.35 16.31
C SER A 112 -16.70 39.90 17.63
N VAL A 113 -15.49 39.49 18.02
CA VAL A 113 -14.66 40.27 18.94
C VAL A 113 -13.24 40.37 18.39
N SER A 114 -12.87 41.61 18.06
CA SER A 114 -11.53 42.10 17.80
C SER A 114 -10.66 42.07 19.06
N GLY A 115 -9.42 41.59 18.94
CA GLY A 115 -8.41 41.72 19.99
C GLY A 115 -7.00 41.61 19.41
N ALA A 116 -6.22 42.68 19.59
CA ALA A 116 -4.91 42.93 19.01
C ALA A 116 -3.83 41.90 19.40
N GLY A 117 -2.86 41.70 18.51
CA GLY A 117 -1.63 40.94 18.78
C GLY A 117 -0.68 41.65 19.74
N PRO A 118 0.35 40.92 20.21
CA PRO A 118 1.69 41.40 19.91
C PRO A 118 2.69 40.29 19.51
N GLU A 119 3.58 40.71 18.61
CA GLU A 119 5.02 40.44 18.49
C GLU A 119 5.57 38.99 18.60
N GLN A 120 6.12 38.55 17.47
CA GLN A 120 7.03 37.41 17.34
C GLN A 120 8.41 37.72 17.95
N SER A 121 8.92 36.78 18.77
CA SER A 121 10.35 36.54 18.96
C SER A 121 10.58 35.02 18.97
N GLY A 122 11.64 34.58 18.30
CA GLY A 122 11.77 33.24 17.71
C GLY A 122 11.96 32.04 18.64
N SER A 123 11.76 30.86 18.05
CA SER A 123 12.60 29.67 18.21
C SER A 123 12.17 28.62 17.17
N GLU A 124 13.13 27.87 16.63
CA GLU A 124 12.94 26.78 15.67
C GLU A 124 11.91 25.75 16.16
N ASP A 125 10.83 25.57 15.41
CA ASP A 125 9.79 24.58 15.71
C ASP A 125 10.31 23.16 15.45
N ALA A 126 10.85 22.54 16.50
CA ALA A 126 10.89 21.09 16.61
C ALA A 126 9.44 20.57 16.59
N GLN A 127 9.09 19.83 15.53
CA GLN A 127 7.78 19.19 15.39
C GLN A 127 7.50 18.30 16.62
N PRO A 128 6.29 18.37 17.23
CA PRO A 128 5.99 17.65 18.46
C PRO A 128 6.01 16.14 18.23
N GLY A 129 6.96 15.46 18.88
CA GLY A 129 7.09 14.01 18.86
C GLY A 129 5.89 13.32 19.50
N PHE A 130 5.34 12.31 18.82
CA PHE A 130 4.30 11.47 19.40
C PHE A 130 4.80 10.70 20.62
N SER A 131 3.91 10.49 21.59
CA SER A 131 4.13 9.59 22.73
C SER A 131 4.42 8.18 22.23
N GLN A 132 5.64 7.72 22.51
CA GLN A 132 6.33 6.57 21.93
C GLN A 132 5.90 5.23 22.56
N SER A 133 4.73 4.70 22.19
CA SER A 133 4.41 3.30 22.46
C SER A 133 4.72 2.45 21.23
N LYS A 134 5.40 1.31 21.43
CA LYS A 134 5.65 0.34 20.36
C LYS A 134 4.33 -0.08 19.70
N LEU A 135 4.28 -0.04 18.37
CA LEU A 135 3.09 -0.43 17.59
C LEU A 135 2.81 -1.93 17.76
N LYS A 136 1.53 -2.33 17.62
CA LYS A 136 1.12 -3.74 17.66
C LYS A 136 1.48 -4.52 16.40
N ARG A 137 1.70 -3.81 15.30
CA ARG A 137 2.04 -4.37 13.98
C ARG A 137 3.46 -3.98 13.63
N THR A 138 4.16 -4.89 12.96
CA THR A 138 5.54 -4.70 12.50
C THR A 138 5.61 -3.65 11.39
N VAL A 139 6.61 -2.78 11.44
CA VAL A 139 6.93 -1.89 10.31
C VAL A 139 8.34 -2.17 9.80
N LEU A 140 8.43 -2.49 8.51
CA LEU A 140 9.68 -2.53 7.76
C LEU A 140 9.78 -1.27 6.89
N GLY A 141 10.91 -0.57 6.93
CA GLY A 141 11.20 0.55 6.03
C GLY A 141 12.29 0.21 5.02
N TYR A 142 12.03 0.37 3.73
CA TYR A 142 13.10 0.28 2.74
C TYR A 142 13.97 1.54 2.81
N TYR A 143 15.26 1.33 3.05
CA TYR A 143 16.26 2.37 3.25
C TYR A 143 17.17 2.42 2.02
N THR A 144 17.26 3.59 1.39
CA THR A 144 18.12 3.81 0.22
C THR A 144 19.06 4.99 0.43
N GLU A 145 20.21 4.94 -0.23
CA GLU A 145 21.11 6.07 -0.46
C GLU A 145 21.51 6.01 -1.94
N TYR A 146 20.85 6.80 -2.80
CA TYR A 146 21.09 6.69 -4.26
C TYR A 146 22.31 7.46 -4.74
N TYR A 147 22.76 8.44 -3.97
CA TYR A 147 23.96 9.22 -4.26
C TYR A 147 24.62 9.63 -2.93
N PRO A 148 25.94 9.87 -2.92
CA PRO A 148 26.64 10.31 -1.72
C PRO A 148 25.97 11.54 -1.09
N GLY A 149 25.50 11.41 0.15
CA GLY A 149 24.80 12.46 0.88
C GLY A 149 23.27 12.48 0.72
N ASP A 150 22.67 11.47 0.07
CA ASP A 150 21.23 11.23 0.14
C ASP A 150 20.83 10.80 1.57
N ASN A 151 20.36 11.77 2.35
CA ASN A 151 19.97 11.57 3.74
C ASN A 151 18.45 11.38 3.93
N LEU A 152 17.67 11.14 2.86
CA LEU A 152 16.21 11.05 2.98
C LEU A 152 15.80 9.90 3.92
N SER A 153 16.32 8.71 3.68
CA SER A 153 16.06 7.52 4.52
C SER A 153 16.63 7.68 5.93
N TYR A 154 17.82 8.29 6.04
CA TYR A 154 18.47 8.59 7.33
C TYR A 154 17.58 9.46 8.21
N ASN A 155 17.08 10.57 7.64
CA ASN A 155 16.25 11.53 8.36
C ASN A 155 14.92 10.92 8.78
N SER A 156 14.29 10.14 7.89
CA SER A 156 13.06 9.40 8.20
C SER A 156 13.28 8.41 9.35
N LEU A 157 14.32 7.57 9.30
CA LEU A 157 14.63 6.63 10.37
C LEU A 157 14.92 7.37 11.68
N SER A 158 15.73 8.43 11.65
CA SER A 158 16.07 9.21 12.84
C SER A 158 14.82 9.76 13.54
N ALA A 159 13.90 10.34 12.77
CA ALA A 159 12.66 10.92 13.28
C ALA A 159 11.64 9.85 13.74
N ASN A 160 11.55 8.72 13.05
CA ASN A 160 10.43 7.78 13.19
C ASN A 160 10.81 6.38 13.71
N HIS A 161 12.06 6.17 14.16
CA HIS A 161 12.56 4.88 14.65
C HIS A 161 11.67 4.19 15.69
N ALA A 162 10.93 4.93 16.52
CA ALA A 162 10.02 4.35 17.51
C ALA A 162 8.86 3.55 16.87
N SER A 163 8.52 3.87 15.62
CA SER A 163 7.49 3.20 14.82
C SER A 163 8.05 2.19 13.82
N ILE A 164 9.38 2.03 13.73
CA ILE A 164 10.05 1.18 12.73
C ILE A 164 10.76 0.04 13.45
N ASP A 165 10.35 -1.20 13.20
CA ASP A 165 10.98 -2.39 13.81
C ASP A 165 12.24 -2.83 13.05
N SER A 166 12.25 -2.63 11.73
CA SER A 166 13.35 -3.02 10.87
C SER A 166 13.51 -2.08 9.67
N ILE A 167 14.75 -1.95 9.19
CA ILE A 167 15.04 -1.40 7.88
C ILE A 167 15.63 -2.47 6.97
N ALA A 168 15.37 -2.37 5.67
CA ALA A 168 16.07 -3.13 4.63
C ALA A 168 16.89 -2.17 3.77
N THR A 169 18.22 -2.25 3.85
CA THR A 169 19.12 -1.33 3.14
C THR A 169 19.37 -1.83 1.72
N PHE A 170 18.90 -1.08 0.72
CA PHE A 170 19.04 -1.39 -0.69
C PHE A 170 20.51 -1.18 -1.12
N SER A 171 21.33 -2.23 -0.98
CA SER A 171 22.80 -2.07 -0.98
C SER A 171 23.57 -3.06 -1.85
N TYR A 172 23.05 -4.26 -2.10
CA TYR A 172 23.81 -5.32 -2.78
C TYR A 172 23.10 -5.85 -4.02
N LEU A 173 23.80 -5.76 -5.15
CA LEU A 173 23.41 -6.31 -6.44
C LEU A 173 24.03 -7.70 -6.62
N THR A 174 23.27 -8.67 -7.10
CA THR A 174 23.82 -9.96 -7.56
C THR A 174 24.22 -9.92 -9.02
N ASP A 175 25.33 -10.59 -9.35
CA ASP A 175 25.79 -10.79 -10.74
C ASP A 175 25.23 -12.07 -11.40
N GLY A 176 24.34 -12.79 -10.71
CA GLY A 176 23.80 -14.07 -11.17
C GLY A 176 24.72 -15.28 -10.93
N ARG A 177 26.00 -15.09 -10.60
CA ARG A 177 26.96 -16.17 -10.27
C ARG A 177 27.13 -16.34 -8.76
N GLY A 178 26.29 -15.65 -8.00
CA GLY A 178 26.31 -15.61 -6.55
C GLY A 178 27.32 -14.63 -5.96
N ASN A 179 28.03 -13.83 -6.77
CA ASN A 179 28.80 -12.72 -6.25
C ASN A 179 27.85 -11.55 -5.95
N LEU A 180 28.22 -10.76 -4.96
CA LEU A 180 27.48 -9.57 -4.53
C LEU A 180 28.37 -8.35 -4.67
N THR A 181 27.88 -7.33 -5.37
CA THR A 181 28.54 -6.04 -5.54
C THR A 181 27.71 -4.96 -4.87
N GLY A 182 28.37 -4.00 -4.23
CA GLY A 182 27.70 -2.99 -3.44
C GLY A 182 28.57 -2.49 -2.31
N THR A 183 28.09 -1.49 -1.59
CA THR A 183 28.71 -1.00 -0.36
C THR A 183 27.60 -0.89 0.68
N PRO A 184 27.83 -1.36 1.92
CA PRO A 184 26.82 -1.20 2.96
C PRO A 184 26.55 0.28 3.19
N ILE A 185 25.29 0.63 3.43
CA ILE A 185 24.92 1.99 3.84
C ILE A 185 25.24 2.15 5.33
N THR A 186 26.54 2.25 5.64
CA THR A 186 27.08 2.09 7.01
C THR A 186 26.46 3.05 8.01
N ASN A 187 26.25 4.32 7.63
CA ASN A 187 25.58 5.32 8.47
C ASN A 187 24.14 4.90 8.84
N GLY A 188 23.41 4.27 7.93
CA GLY A 188 22.06 3.75 8.14
C GLY A 188 22.05 2.54 9.07
N VAL A 189 22.99 1.60 8.87
CA VAL A 189 23.15 0.42 9.74
C VAL A 189 23.53 0.84 11.16
N GLU A 190 24.48 1.76 11.31
CA GLU A 190 24.88 2.32 12.60
C GLU A 190 23.74 3.07 13.28
N LEU A 191 22.97 3.88 12.54
CA LEU A 191 21.80 4.57 13.06
C LEU A 191 20.75 3.56 13.56
N ALA A 192 20.44 2.54 12.76
CA ALA A 192 19.48 1.49 13.14
C ALA A 192 19.91 0.80 14.43
N LYS A 193 21.18 0.38 14.53
CA LYS A 193 21.76 -0.19 15.75
C LYS A 193 21.63 0.73 16.95
N ASN A 194 21.98 2.01 16.81
CA ASN A 194 21.89 3.02 17.87
C ASN A 194 20.44 3.26 18.33
N LYS A 195 19.48 3.14 17.40
CA LYS A 195 18.04 3.26 17.67
C LYS A 195 17.35 1.95 18.05
N LYS A 196 18.10 0.84 18.13
CA LYS A 196 17.57 -0.51 18.40
C LYS A 196 16.54 -0.98 17.36
N VAL A 197 16.70 -0.54 16.12
CA VAL A 197 15.96 -0.98 14.94
C VAL A 197 16.79 -2.06 14.24
N LYS A 198 16.15 -3.16 13.82
CA LYS A 198 16.87 -4.23 13.11
C LYS A 198 17.32 -3.75 11.73
N SER A 199 18.48 -4.20 11.27
CA SER A 199 18.99 -3.90 9.94
C SER A 199 19.08 -5.15 9.09
N LEU A 200 18.45 -5.14 7.92
CA LEU A 200 18.45 -6.24 6.96
C LEU A 200 19.26 -5.81 5.74
N MET A 201 20.16 -6.68 5.30
CA MET A 201 20.88 -6.51 4.06
C MET A 201 19.94 -6.84 2.89
N LEU A 202 19.52 -5.86 2.09
CA LEU A 202 18.72 -6.13 0.90
C LEU A 202 19.62 -6.51 -0.27
N VAL A 203 19.31 -7.65 -0.89
CA VAL A 203 19.97 -8.18 -2.08
C VAL A 203 19.00 -8.22 -3.25
N HIS A 204 19.36 -7.59 -4.36
CA HIS A 204 18.50 -7.42 -5.54
C HIS A 204 19.21 -7.76 -6.87
N ASN A 205 18.45 -7.85 -7.96
CA ASN A 205 18.93 -8.07 -9.33
C ASN A 205 18.61 -6.87 -10.26
N ILE A 206 18.78 -5.65 -9.77
CA ILE A 206 18.41 -4.42 -10.50
C ILE A 206 19.70 -3.69 -10.87
N ASN A 207 20.06 -3.73 -12.15
CA ASN A 207 21.21 -3.06 -12.74
C ASN A 207 20.72 -2.14 -13.87
N ASP A 208 20.43 -0.88 -13.53
CA ASP A 208 19.64 0.10 -14.30
C ASP A 208 18.19 -0.32 -14.60
N ALA A 209 17.93 -1.61 -14.81
CA ALA A 209 16.64 -2.26 -14.91
C ALA A 209 16.68 -3.63 -14.22
N ILE A 210 15.52 -4.26 -14.07
CA ILE A 210 15.42 -5.63 -13.55
C ILE A 210 16.14 -6.59 -14.51
N ASP A 211 17.11 -7.32 -13.98
CA ASP A 211 17.92 -8.30 -14.72
C ASP A 211 17.40 -9.72 -14.47
N SER A 212 16.41 -10.13 -15.29
CA SER A 212 15.84 -11.47 -15.26
C SER A 212 16.86 -12.56 -15.59
N ASP A 213 17.88 -12.28 -16.39
CA ASP A 213 18.91 -13.25 -16.78
C ASP A 213 19.87 -13.52 -15.62
N ALA A 214 20.22 -12.50 -14.84
CA ALA A 214 20.97 -12.66 -13.61
C ALA A 214 20.20 -13.52 -12.60
N ALA A 215 18.89 -13.27 -12.43
CA ALA A 215 18.04 -14.11 -11.58
C ALA A 215 18.00 -15.56 -12.06
N HIS A 216 17.77 -15.80 -13.36
CA HIS A 216 17.80 -17.15 -13.94
C HIS A 216 19.13 -17.85 -13.72
N THR A 217 20.25 -17.16 -14.00
CA THR A 217 21.60 -17.69 -13.84
C THR A 217 21.90 -18.05 -12.39
N LEU A 218 21.45 -17.23 -11.44
CA LEU A 218 21.60 -17.50 -10.01
C LEU A 218 20.83 -18.74 -9.60
N LEU A 219 19.57 -18.85 -10.03
CA LEU A 219 18.63 -19.83 -9.53
C LEU A 219 18.84 -21.22 -10.17
N SER A 220 19.12 -21.27 -11.47
CA SER A 220 19.20 -22.52 -12.23
C SER A 220 20.45 -23.36 -11.95
N VAL A 221 21.51 -22.77 -11.39
CA VAL A 221 22.79 -23.44 -11.13
C VAL A 221 23.03 -23.55 -9.62
N ARG A 222 23.19 -24.79 -9.12
CA ARG A 222 23.38 -25.06 -7.68
C ARG A 222 24.61 -24.35 -7.11
N GLU A 223 25.71 -24.35 -7.86
CA GLU A 223 26.97 -23.74 -7.46
C GLU A 223 26.82 -22.22 -7.28
N ASN A 224 26.01 -21.55 -8.13
CA ASN A 224 25.73 -20.12 -8.00
C ASN A 224 24.91 -19.82 -6.74
N ARG A 225 23.89 -20.62 -6.44
CA ARG A 225 23.12 -20.50 -5.18
C ARG A 225 24.01 -20.69 -3.95
N LEU A 226 24.85 -21.73 -3.95
CA LEU A 226 25.78 -21.98 -2.85
C LEU A 226 26.80 -20.84 -2.65
N ASN A 227 27.28 -20.22 -3.73
CA ASN A 227 28.16 -19.05 -3.66
C ASN A 227 27.40 -17.84 -3.08
N PHE A 228 26.19 -17.60 -3.57
CA PHE A 228 25.30 -16.54 -3.10
C PHE A 228 25.01 -16.64 -1.60
N GLU A 229 24.62 -17.82 -1.12
CA GLU A 229 24.34 -18.08 0.29
C GLU A 229 25.56 -17.78 1.18
N LYS A 230 26.76 -18.23 0.77
CA LYS A 230 28.01 -17.98 1.50
C LYS A 230 28.37 -16.50 1.55
N ASN A 231 28.23 -15.80 0.42
CA ASN A 231 28.52 -14.37 0.35
C ASN A 231 27.52 -13.57 1.20
N ILE A 232 26.24 -13.97 1.21
CA ILE A 232 25.25 -13.38 2.11
C ILE A 232 25.67 -13.53 3.57
N LEU A 233 25.98 -14.76 4.00
CA LEU A 233 26.36 -15.01 5.39
C LEU A 233 27.60 -14.20 5.79
N SER A 234 28.62 -14.19 4.93
CA SER A 234 29.86 -13.43 5.16
C SER A 234 29.58 -11.93 5.34
N LEU A 235 28.76 -11.33 4.46
CA LEU A 235 28.47 -9.90 4.53
C LEU A 235 27.58 -9.53 5.72
N ILE A 236 26.64 -10.41 6.10
CA ILE A 236 25.85 -10.23 7.32
C ILE A 236 26.78 -10.17 8.54
N GLU A 237 27.71 -11.13 8.65
CA GLU A 237 28.67 -11.20 9.76
C GLU A 237 29.66 -10.03 9.77
N GLU A 238 30.19 -9.66 8.60
CA GLU A 238 31.18 -8.59 8.46
C GLU A 238 30.60 -7.22 8.83
N HIS A 239 29.37 -6.95 8.42
CA HIS A 239 28.75 -5.63 8.59
C HIS A 239 27.71 -5.58 9.73
N GLY A 240 27.48 -6.69 10.42
CA GLY A 240 26.64 -6.75 11.61
C GLY A 240 25.15 -6.57 11.33
N PHE A 241 24.65 -7.10 10.21
CA PHE A 241 23.23 -7.12 9.90
C PHE A 241 22.49 -8.16 10.77
N ASP A 242 21.19 -7.95 11.00
CA ASP A 242 20.31 -8.89 11.70
C ASP A 242 19.76 -9.99 10.76
N GLY A 243 20.05 -9.90 9.45
CA GLY A 243 19.60 -10.83 8.44
C GLY A 243 19.63 -10.27 7.03
N VAL A 244 18.93 -10.92 6.11
CA VAL A 244 18.83 -10.55 4.70
C VAL A 244 17.38 -10.31 4.27
N ASN A 245 17.18 -9.38 3.33
CA ASN A 245 15.97 -9.25 2.53
C ASN A 245 16.29 -9.64 1.08
N ILE A 246 15.63 -10.67 0.56
CA ILE A 246 15.79 -11.11 -0.83
C ILE A 246 14.75 -10.40 -1.68
N ASP A 247 15.21 -9.61 -2.64
CA ASP A 247 14.39 -8.82 -3.56
C ASP A 247 14.79 -9.11 -5.01
N LEU A 248 14.60 -10.37 -5.41
CA LEU A 248 14.83 -10.79 -6.79
C LEU A 248 13.53 -10.62 -7.57
N GLU A 249 13.52 -9.68 -8.51
CA GLU A 249 12.38 -9.32 -9.33
C GLU A 249 12.50 -9.87 -10.76
N GLY A 250 11.36 -9.97 -11.47
CA GLY A 250 11.35 -10.47 -12.85
C GLY A 250 11.89 -11.90 -12.99
N VAL A 251 11.82 -12.72 -11.93
CA VAL A 251 12.27 -14.12 -11.95
C VAL A 251 11.45 -14.91 -12.97
N PRO A 252 12.08 -15.58 -13.96
CA PRO A 252 11.35 -16.36 -14.95
C PRO A 252 10.52 -17.48 -14.34
N ALA A 253 9.31 -17.70 -14.86
CA ALA A 253 8.37 -18.70 -14.36
C ALA A 253 8.96 -20.12 -14.25
N VAL A 254 9.90 -20.46 -15.15
CA VAL A 254 10.60 -21.77 -15.15
C VAL A 254 11.43 -21.99 -13.88
N ASP A 255 11.85 -20.92 -13.19
CA ASP A 255 12.66 -20.98 -11.98
C ASP A 255 11.83 -21.05 -10.70
N ARG A 256 10.50 -21.24 -10.77
CA ARG A 256 9.63 -21.31 -9.59
C ARG A 256 10.16 -22.23 -8.48
N SER A 257 10.52 -23.45 -8.86
CA SER A 257 11.07 -24.44 -7.92
C SER A 257 12.48 -24.09 -7.47
N ASN A 258 13.27 -23.47 -8.34
CA ASN A 258 14.64 -23.04 -8.04
C ASN A 258 14.67 -21.89 -7.03
N TYR A 259 13.75 -20.93 -7.17
CA TYR A 259 13.55 -19.83 -6.23
C TYR A 259 13.15 -20.35 -4.84
N SER A 260 12.18 -21.28 -4.81
CA SER A 260 11.77 -21.95 -3.56
C SER A 260 12.94 -22.72 -2.92
N THR A 261 13.79 -23.34 -3.73
CA THR A 261 14.98 -24.07 -3.28
C THR A 261 16.01 -23.12 -2.67
N LEU A 262 16.30 -21.99 -3.32
CA LEU A 262 17.20 -20.96 -2.78
C LEU A 262 16.76 -20.50 -1.38
N LEU A 263 15.47 -20.19 -1.20
CA LEU A 263 14.96 -19.72 0.08
C LEU A 263 15.04 -20.79 1.18
N LYS A 264 14.81 -22.06 0.82
CA LYS A 264 15.01 -23.19 1.74
C LYS A 264 16.47 -23.31 2.18
N GLU A 265 17.39 -23.23 1.24
CA GLU A 265 18.84 -23.34 1.47
C GLU A 265 19.34 -22.17 2.36
N LEU A 266 18.96 -20.93 2.01
CA LEU A 266 19.22 -19.74 2.84
C LEU A 266 18.65 -19.88 4.26
N LYS A 267 17.40 -20.34 4.40
CA LYS A 267 16.80 -20.51 5.73
C LYS A 267 17.58 -21.51 6.58
N ALA A 268 18.00 -22.62 5.99
CA ALA A 268 18.80 -23.63 6.67
C ALA A 268 20.17 -23.09 7.11
N MET A 269 20.79 -22.23 6.29
CA MET A 269 22.08 -21.61 6.60
C MET A 269 21.99 -20.52 7.67
N LEU A 270 20.97 -19.66 7.60
CA LEU A 270 20.84 -18.47 8.46
C LEU A 270 20.27 -18.78 9.85
N LYS A 271 19.36 -19.76 9.94
CA LYS A 271 18.63 -20.07 11.18
C LYS A 271 19.53 -20.45 12.37
N PRO A 272 20.60 -21.27 12.23
CA PRO A 272 21.46 -21.64 13.36
C PRO A 272 22.17 -20.45 14.02
N ALA A 273 22.50 -19.41 13.24
CA ALA A 273 23.13 -18.18 13.74
C ALA A 273 22.10 -17.14 14.23
N GLY A 274 20.81 -17.40 14.07
CA GLY A 274 19.74 -16.49 14.49
C GLY A 274 19.43 -15.35 13.51
N TYR A 275 20.00 -15.39 12.30
CA TYR A 275 19.75 -14.38 11.27
C TYR A 275 18.37 -14.53 10.63
N LEU A 276 17.74 -13.40 10.32
CA LEU A 276 16.44 -13.33 9.65
C LEU A 276 16.58 -13.56 8.14
N LEU A 277 15.61 -14.29 7.57
CA LEU A 277 15.37 -14.35 6.13
C LEU A 277 14.04 -13.68 5.84
N THR A 278 14.06 -12.52 5.20
CA THR A 278 12.86 -11.84 4.71
C THR A 278 12.87 -11.79 3.18
N VAL A 279 11.70 -11.71 2.56
CA VAL A 279 11.59 -11.75 1.09
C VAL A 279 10.57 -10.72 0.62
N SER A 280 10.93 -9.98 -0.43
CA SER A 280 10.05 -9.06 -1.15
C SER A 280 9.56 -9.74 -2.43
N ILE A 281 8.25 -9.80 -2.65
CA ILE A 281 7.68 -10.53 -3.79
C ILE A 281 6.57 -9.75 -4.49
N PRO A 282 6.40 -9.91 -5.81
CA PRO A 282 5.31 -9.30 -6.55
C PRO A 282 3.94 -9.71 -5.99
N ALA A 283 3.02 -8.75 -5.96
CA ALA A 283 1.62 -9.00 -5.64
C ALA A 283 0.95 -9.90 -6.69
N LYS A 284 0.20 -10.91 -6.24
CA LYS A 284 -0.70 -11.71 -7.09
C LYS A 284 -2.05 -11.97 -6.43
N THR A 285 -3.09 -12.08 -7.25
CA THR A 285 -4.48 -12.33 -6.81
C THR A 285 -4.92 -13.78 -6.99
N ARG A 286 -4.09 -14.60 -7.63
CA ARG A 286 -4.27 -16.05 -7.83
C ARG A 286 -2.93 -16.70 -8.17
N ASP A 287 -2.84 -18.01 -8.04
CA ASP A 287 -1.67 -18.72 -8.57
C ASP A 287 -1.78 -18.90 -10.08
N ASN A 288 -0.77 -18.47 -10.82
CA ASN A 288 -0.62 -18.76 -12.24
C ASN A 288 0.87 -19.06 -12.53
N PRO A 289 1.30 -20.32 -12.44
CA PRO A 289 2.71 -20.69 -12.65
C PRO A 289 3.24 -20.42 -14.08
N LEU A 290 2.38 -20.03 -15.02
CA LEU A 290 2.77 -19.66 -16.38
C LEU A 290 2.90 -18.14 -16.58
N ASP A 291 2.63 -17.34 -15.53
CA ASP A 291 2.75 -15.89 -15.60
C ASP A 291 4.22 -15.46 -15.62
N ASN A 292 4.58 -14.59 -16.56
CA ASN A 292 5.97 -14.15 -16.73
C ASN A 292 6.45 -13.19 -15.64
N TRP A 293 5.55 -12.58 -14.87
CA TRP A 293 5.90 -11.62 -13.82
C TRP A 293 5.83 -12.25 -12.43
N ASN A 294 4.79 -13.01 -12.13
CA ASN A 294 4.55 -13.56 -10.78
C ASN A 294 4.56 -15.11 -10.72
N GLY A 295 4.75 -15.81 -11.84
CA GLY A 295 4.65 -17.27 -11.89
C GLY A 295 5.73 -18.01 -11.10
N ALA A 296 6.91 -17.40 -10.96
CA ALA A 296 8.03 -17.96 -10.20
C ALA A 296 7.83 -17.93 -8.66
N TYR A 297 6.89 -17.13 -8.15
CA TYR A 297 6.77 -16.90 -6.71
C TYR A 297 5.72 -17.84 -6.11
N ASP A 298 6.18 -18.99 -5.65
CA ASP A 298 5.35 -19.93 -4.90
C ASP A 298 5.09 -19.43 -3.48
N TYR A 299 3.95 -18.76 -3.26
CA TYR A 299 3.63 -18.16 -1.97
C TYR A 299 3.62 -19.17 -0.82
N ALA A 300 3.24 -20.43 -1.06
CA ALA A 300 3.22 -21.43 0.00
C ALA A 300 4.64 -21.81 0.42
N ALA A 301 5.52 -22.10 -0.55
CA ALA A 301 6.92 -22.41 -0.26
C ALA A 301 7.67 -21.19 0.34
N ILE A 302 7.42 -20.00 -0.20
CA ILE A 302 8.01 -18.75 0.33
C ILE A 302 7.56 -18.53 1.78
N GLY A 303 6.27 -18.68 2.08
CA GLY A 303 5.72 -18.54 3.43
C GLY A 303 6.22 -19.60 4.43
N GLU A 304 6.63 -20.78 3.95
CA GLU A 304 7.27 -21.81 4.76
C GLU A 304 8.67 -21.36 5.22
N TYR A 305 9.51 -20.87 4.30
CA TYR A 305 10.93 -20.61 4.57
C TYR A 305 11.24 -19.21 5.10
N ALA A 306 10.53 -18.18 4.64
CA ALA A 306 10.76 -16.80 5.07
C ALA A 306 10.25 -16.57 6.51
N ASP A 307 10.94 -15.72 7.26
CA ASP A 307 10.48 -15.20 8.55
C ASP A 307 9.40 -14.13 8.34
N MET A 308 9.57 -13.29 7.31
CA MET A 308 8.60 -12.28 6.88
C MET A 308 8.57 -12.19 5.36
N VAL A 309 7.39 -11.94 4.80
CA VAL A 309 7.14 -11.79 3.37
C VAL A 309 6.49 -10.43 3.12
N THR A 310 7.20 -9.56 2.42
CA THR A 310 6.62 -8.32 1.89
C THR A 310 5.92 -8.62 0.58
N LEU A 311 4.61 -8.37 0.55
CA LEU A 311 3.85 -8.32 -0.68
C LEU A 311 3.98 -6.92 -1.25
N MET A 312 4.55 -6.75 -2.44
CA MET A 312 4.67 -5.45 -3.11
C MET A 312 3.30 -5.01 -3.66
N THR A 313 2.37 -4.69 -2.74
CA THR A 313 1.00 -4.24 -3.01
C THR A 313 0.97 -2.76 -3.41
N TYR A 314 1.80 -2.41 -4.38
CA TYR A 314 1.88 -1.13 -5.08
C TYR A 314 2.27 -1.39 -6.53
N ASP A 315 2.32 -0.33 -7.33
CA ASP A 315 2.56 -0.39 -8.77
C ASP A 315 1.53 -1.24 -9.55
N GLU A 316 0.26 -1.23 -9.09
CA GLU A 316 -0.89 -1.67 -9.91
C GLU A 316 -0.91 -0.89 -11.24
N HIS A 317 -0.60 0.40 -11.15
CA HIS A 317 -0.23 1.27 -12.25
C HIS A 317 1.14 1.90 -11.97
N TRP A 318 2.05 1.81 -12.94
CA TRP A 318 3.47 2.17 -12.78
C TRP A 318 3.95 3.11 -13.89
N ALA A 319 5.18 3.64 -13.76
CA ALA A 319 5.69 4.70 -14.64
C ALA A 319 5.61 4.42 -16.15
N GLY A 320 5.84 3.18 -16.59
CA GLY A 320 5.74 2.76 -17.99
C GLY A 320 4.39 2.14 -18.37
N GLY A 321 3.45 2.07 -17.44
CA GLY A 321 2.07 1.63 -17.66
C GLY A 321 1.11 2.77 -18.00
N TYR A 322 -0.17 2.42 -18.09
CA TYR A 322 -1.26 3.40 -18.25
C TYR A 322 -1.55 4.11 -16.91
N PRO A 323 -2.00 5.38 -16.93
CA PRO A 323 -2.39 6.10 -15.72
C PRO A 323 -3.46 5.36 -14.91
N GLY A 324 -3.33 5.42 -13.59
CA GLY A 324 -4.28 4.83 -12.65
C GLY A 324 -3.73 4.80 -11.22
N PRO A 325 -4.51 4.30 -10.24
CA PRO A 325 -4.11 4.25 -8.84
C PRO A 325 -2.85 3.39 -8.65
N VAL A 326 -1.91 3.85 -7.81
CA VAL A 326 -0.71 3.07 -7.49
C VAL A 326 -1.07 1.78 -6.74
N ALA A 327 -2.07 1.84 -5.87
CA ALA A 327 -2.56 0.71 -5.10
C ALA A 327 -4.05 0.89 -4.79
N SER A 328 -4.94 0.51 -5.72
CA SER A 328 -6.38 0.58 -5.44
C SER A 328 -6.74 -0.35 -4.29
N LEU A 329 -7.65 0.10 -3.41
CA LEU A 329 -8.00 -0.67 -2.21
C LEU A 329 -8.56 -2.05 -2.56
N SER A 330 -9.36 -2.14 -3.62
CA SER A 330 -9.94 -3.41 -4.12
C SER A 330 -8.90 -4.38 -4.66
N TRP A 331 -7.83 -3.88 -5.29
CA TRP A 331 -6.75 -4.74 -5.77
C TRP A 331 -5.89 -5.24 -4.63
N VAL A 332 -5.49 -4.35 -3.71
CA VAL A 332 -4.77 -4.72 -2.48
C VAL A 332 -5.55 -5.79 -1.72
N GLN A 333 -6.86 -5.61 -1.57
CA GLN A 333 -7.77 -6.58 -0.95
C GLN A 333 -7.71 -7.95 -1.64
N GLN A 334 -7.81 -8.02 -2.97
CA GLN A 334 -7.72 -9.28 -3.71
C GLN A 334 -6.36 -9.97 -3.56
N VAL A 335 -5.27 -9.21 -3.47
CA VAL A 335 -3.92 -9.76 -3.22
C VAL A 335 -3.87 -10.38 -1.83
N LEU A 336 -4.40 -9.69 -0.81
CA LEU A 336 -4.44 -10.21 0.56
C LEU A 336 -5.35 -11.44 0.68
N ASP A 337 -6.51 -11.46 0.01
CA ASP A 337 -7.43 -12.60 -0.03
C ASP A 337 -6.79 -13.88 -0.57
N TYR A 338 -5.87 -13.73 -1.52
CA TYR A 338 -5.06 -14.84 -2.01
C TYR A 338 -3.91 -15.16 -1.05
N ALA A 339 -3.15 -14.14 -0.63
CA ALA A 339 -1.94 -14.33 0.15
C ALA A 339 -2.18 -15.06 1.48
N VAL A 340 -3.23 -14.71 2.22
CA VAL A 340 -3.52 -15.35 3.53
C VAL A 340 -3.96 -16.81 3.42
N LYS A 341 -4.28 -17.31 2.22
CA LYS A 341 -4.55 -18.74 1.97
C LYS A 341 -3.26 -19.55 1.80
N SER A 342 -2.14 -18.89 1.51
CA SER A 342 -0.87 -19.55 1.18
C SER A 342 0.27 -19.20 2.14
N ILE A 343 0.28 -18.00 2.72
CA ILE A 343 1.29 -17.54 3.67
C ILE A 343 0.62 -17.36 5.04
N PRO A 344 1.24 -17.82 6.15
CA PRO A 344 0.74 -17.51 7.48
C PRO A 344 0.61 -16.01 7.70
N ARG A 345 -0.58 -15.51 8.08
CA ARG A 345 -0.88 -14.07 8.22
C ARG A 345 0.15 -13.30 9.06
N GLY A 346 0.64 -13.92 10.13
CA GLY A 346 1.65 -13.36 11.03
C GLY A 346 3.06 -13.24 10.44
N LYS A 347 3.26 -13.62 9.18
CA LYS A 347 4.48 -13.39 8.40
C LYS A 347 4.29 -12.39 7.26
N ILE A 348 3.07 -11.91 7.01
CA ILE A 348 2.79 -11.05 5.85
C ILE A 348 2.97 -9.58 6.24
N LEU A 349 3.78 -8.87 5.44
CA LEU A 349 3.85 -7.43 5.42
C LEU A 349 3.15 -6.93 4.15
N MET A 350 2.13 -6.08 4.31
CA MET A 350 1.50 -5.39 3.18
C MET A 350 2.40 -4.22 2.75
N GLY A 351 2.80 -4.21 1.48
CA GLY A 351 3.56 -3.11 0.89
C GLY A 351 2.73 -1.82 0.79
N VAL A 352 3.32 -0.71 1.19
CA VAL A 352 2.71 0.63 1.16
C VAL A 352 3.64 1.57 0.40
N ALA A 353 3.12 2.18 -0.66
CA ALA A 353 3.82 3.21 -1.42
C ALA A 353 3.71 4.58 -0.72
N ALA A 354 4.85 5.20 -0.43
CA ALA A 354 4.97 6.61 -0.03
C ALA A 354 5.12 7.52 -1.27
N TYR A 355 4.54 7.13 -2.41
CA TYR A 355 4.64 7.85 -3.67
C TYR A 355 3.41 7.61 -4.55
N GLY A 356 3.37 8.41 -5.61
CA GLY A 356 2.41 8.41 -6.71
C GLY A 356 3.13 8.61 -8.04
N TYR A 357 2.35 8.82 -9.10
CA TYR A 357 2.84 9.06 -10.44
C TYR A 357 2.04 10.16 -11.14
N ASN A 358 2.72 10.95 -11.97
CA ASN A 358 2.16 11.96 -12.83
C ASN A 358 2.50 11.64 -14.29
N TRP A 359 1.49 11.24 -15.07
CA TRP A 359 1.60 10.94 -16.49
C TRP A 359 1.20 12.14 -17.33
N SER A 360 2.02 12.48 -18.34
CA SER A 360 1.73 13.55 -19.28
C SER A 360 1.23 13.02 -20.62
N SER A 361 0.25 13.70 -21.22
CA SER A 361 -0.18 13.44 -22.60
C SER A 361 0.89 13.76 -23.64
N ALA A 362 1.94 14.50 -23.27
CA ALA A 362 3.13 14.69 -24.10
C ALA A 362 4.03 13.44 -24.15
N GLY A 363 3.71 12.41 -23.36
CA GLY A 363 4.58 11.28 -23.08
C GLY A 363 5.41 11.51 -21.82
N GLY A 364 5.80 10.40 -21.19
CA GLY A 364 6.58 10.40 -19.95
C GLY A 364 5.73 10.33 -18.67
N CYS A 365 6.39 9.89 -17.61
CA CYS A 365 5.84 9.79 -16.27
C CYS A 365 6.89 10.27 -15.27
N SER A 366 6.45 10.90 -14.18
CA SER A 366 7.31 11.33 -13.08
C SER A 366 6.74 10.87 -11.74
N THR A 367 7.62 10.48 -10.82
CA THR A 367 7.23 10.10 -9.47
C THR A 367 6.76 11.32 -8.68
N VAL A 368 5.65 11.18 -7.95
CA VAL A 368 5.13 12.17 -7.01
C VAL A 368 5.36 11.65 -5.61
N LEU A 369 6.26 12.27 -4.84
CA LEU A 369 6.49 11.85 -3.45
C LEU A 369 5.28 12.19 -2.58
N TRP A 370 4.97 11.36 -1.58
CA TRP A 370 3.91 11.64 -0.60
C TRP A 370 4.02 13.06 -0.05
N ASN A 371 5.21 13.45 0.43
CA ASN A 371 5.45 14.76 1.03
C ASN A 371 5.43 15.96 0.05
N LYS A 372 5.18 15.71 -1.24
CA LYS A 372 4.99 16.73 -2.28
C LYS A 372 3.60 16.70 -2.90
N ALA A 373 2.81 15.66 -2.64
CA ALA A 373 1.55 15.43 -3.34
C ALA A 373 0.51 16.52 -3.05
N ASP A 374 0.32 16.90 -1.78
CA ASP A 374 -0.63 17.94 -1.38
C ASP A 374 -0.27 19.32 -1.97
N ALA A 375 1.02 19.64 -2.02
CA ALA A 375 1.50 20.88 -2.63
C ALA A 375 1.30 20.88 -4.16
N LEU A 376 1.50 19.74 -4.81
CA LEU A 376 1.22 19.58 -6.24
C LEU A 376 -0.28 19.75 -6.52
N ALA A 377 -1.14 19.11 -5.72
CA ALA A 377 -2.58 19.22 -5.84
C ALA A 377 -3.07 20.65 -5.62
N SER A 378 -2.63 21.30 -4.54
CA SER A 378 -3.05 22.67 -4.19
C SER A 378 -2.72 23.69 -5.27
N ARG A 379 -1.56 23.57 -5.93
CA ARG A 379 -1.18 24.46 -7.05
C ARG A 379 -1.97 24.25 -8.33
N ASN A 380 -2.65 23.10 -8.47
CA ASN A 380 -3.31 22.68 -9.71
C ASN A 380 -4.82 22.45 -9.55
N GLY A 381 -5.45 23.12 -8.57
CA GLY A 381 -6.91 23.10 -8.39
C GLY A 381 -7.44 22.09 -7.37
N GLY A 382 -6.55 21.44 -6.61
CA GLY A 382 -6.90 20.48 -5.56
C GLY A 382 -6.99 19.04 -6.05
N ALA A 383 -6.89 18.10 -5.11
CA ALA A 383 -7.04 16.69 -5.39
C ALA A 383 -8.53 16.30 -5.38
N ARG A 384 -8.88 15.33 -6.20
CA ARG A 384 -10.18 14.67 -6.20
C ARG A 384 -10.05 13.29 -5.58
N TRP A 385 -11.13 12.78 -5.02
CA TRP A 385 -11.19 11.42 -4.49
C TRP A 385 -11.90 10.50 -5.49
N SER A 386 -11.33 9.33 -5.74
CA SER A 386 -12.01 8.26 -6.48
C SER A 386 -12.61 7.25 -5.50
N ASP A 387 -13.93 7.21 -5.36
CA ASP A 387 -14.61 6.18 -4.57
C ASP A 387 -14.38 4.77 -5.12
N GLN A 388 -14.31 4.63 -6.45
CA GLN A 388 -14.08 3.35 -7.11
C GLN A 388 -12.76 2.71 -6.68
N TYR A 389 -11.69 3.49 -6.59
CA TYR A 389 -10.35 2.99 -6.28
C TYR A 389 -9.92 3.24 -4.83
N SER A 390 -10.68 4.07 -4.11
CA SER A 390 -10.32 4.61 -2.79
C SER A 390 -8.94 5.25 -2.78
N ALA A 391 -8.69 6.11 -3.77
CA ALA A 391 -7.42 6.78 -3.98
C ALA A 391 -7.62 8.24 -4.44
N PRO A 392 -6.74 9.17 -4.01
CA PRO A 392 -6.74 10.53 -4.51
C PRO A 392 -6.12 10.60 -5.92
N TYR A 393 -6.63 11.53 -6.72
CA TYR A 393 -6.11 11.81 -8.04
C TYR A 393 -6.24 13.30 -8.39
N LEU A 394 -5.51 13.74 -9.40
CA LEU A 394 -5.54 15.10 -9.91
C LEU A 394 -5.44 15.05 -11.43
N ILE A 395 -6.25 15.86 -12.11
CA ILE A 395 -6.12 16.11 -13.55
C ILE A 395 -5.90 17.60 -13.75
N TYR A 396 -4.83 17.98 -14.45
CA TYR A 396 -4.56 19.38 -14.77
C TYR A 396 -3.94 19.52 -16.16
N TYR A 397 -3.86 20.75 -16.66
CA TYR A 397 -3.17 21.07 -17.91
C TYR A 397 -1.97 21.98 -17.62
N ASP A 398 -0.82 21.67 -18.20
CA ASP A 398 0.35 22.53 -18.06
C ASP A 398 0.26 23.78 -18.96
N GLN A 399 1.25 24.68 -18.85
CA GLN A 399 1.28 25.92 -19.65
C GLN A 399 1.37 25.67 -21.17
N ARG A 400 1.75 24.46 -21.59
CA ARG A 400 1.84 24.04 -23.00
C ARG A 400 0.56 23.37 -23.47
N GLY A 401 -0.44 23.22 -22.60
CA GLY A 401 -1.72 22.59 -22.89
C GLY A 401 -1.68 21.06 -22.83
N TYR A 402 -0.63 20.45 -22.29
CA TYR A 402 -0.59 19.01 -22.09
C TYR A 402 -1.38 18.60 -20.86
N ARG A 403 -2.20 17.55 -21.01
CA ARG A 403 -2.95 16.97 -19.91
C ARG A 403 -2.02 16.15 -19.03
N HIS A 404 -2.11 16.37 -17.74
CA HIS A 404 -1.48 15.58 -16.70
C HIS A 404 -2.54 14.81 -15.92
N GLU A 405 -2.28 13.54 -15.66
CA GLU A 405 -3.07 12.70 -14.77
C GLU A 405 -2.17 12.19 -13.66
N VAL A 406 -2.55 12.49 -12.43
CA VAL A 406 -1.76 12.18 -11.24
C VAL A 406 -2.58 11.29 -10.33
N TRP A 407 -1.98 10.17 -9.92
CA TRP A 407 -2.52 9.30 -8.88
C TRP A 407 -1.48 9.17 -7.78
N PHE A 408 -1.89 9.29 -6.53
CA PHE A 408 -0.99 9.29 -5.39
C PHE A 408 -1.68 8.72 -4.15
N GLU A 409 -1.00 8.76 -3.02
CA GLU A 409 -1.49 8.29 -1.73
C GLU A 409 -1.57 9.45 -0.73
N ASN A 410 -2.55 9.41 0.18
CA ASN A 410 -2.68 10.37 1.26
C ASN A 410 -3.13 9.68 2.55
N ARG A 411 -3.29 10.44 3.65
CA ARG A 411 -3.69 9.87 4.95
C ARG A 411 -4.97 9.04 4.90
N PHE A 412 -5.93 9.37 4.03
CA PHE A 412 -7.20 8.67 3.93
C PHE A 412 -7.04 7.33 3.21
N SER A 413 -6.37 7.30 2.06
CA SER A 413 -6.11 6.05 1.33
C SER A 413 -5.18 5.13 2.12
N LEU A 414 -4.18 5.69 2.82
CA LEU A 414 -3.34 4.94 3.75
C LEU A 414 -4.16 4.36 4.90
N ALA A 415 -4.98 5.15 5.58
CA ALA A 415 -5.81 4.68 6.70
C ALA A 415 -6.68 3.48 6.30
N LEU A 416 -7.30 3.51 5.12
CA LEU A 416 -8.11 2.39 4.60
C LEU A 416 -7.28 1.12 4.37
N LYS A 417 -6.07 1.26 3.84
CA LYS A 417 -5.15 0.13 3.65
C LYS A 417 -4.65 -0.42 4.98
N LEU A 418 -4.32 0.43 5.95
CA LEU A 418 -3.92 -0.02 7.30
C LEU A 418 -5.06 -0.74 8.03
N ASP A 419 -6.31 -0.33 7.81
CA ASP A 419 -7.48 -1.07 8.28
C ASP A 419 -7.55 -2.47 7.65
N LEU A 420 -7.15 -2.65 6.38
CA LEU A 420 -7.00 -3.99 5.80
C LEU A 420 -5.95 -4.81 6.53
N ALA A 421 -4.77 -4.26 6.79
CA ALA A 421 -3.73 -4.98 7.51
C ALA A 421 -4.22 -5.45 8.91
N ASN A 422 -5.01 -4.62 9.59
CA ASN A 422 -5.64 -4.99 10.84
C ASN A 422 -6.74 -6.06 10.68
N ARG A 423 -7.64 -5.91 9.70
CA ARG A 423 -8.74 -6.86 9.45
C ARG A 423 -8.23 -8.26 9.08
N TYR A 424 -7.18 -8.33 8.27
CA TYR A 424 -6.54 -9.59 7.89
C TYR A 424 -5.64 -10.16 9.00
N ASP A 425 -5.41 -9.40 10.07
CA ASP A 425 -4.51 -9.73 11.15
C ASP A 425 -3.10 -10.07 10.64
N LEU A 426 -2.58 -9.19 9.77
CA LEU A 426 -1.26 -9.31 9.18
C LEU A 426 -0.16 -9.03 10.20
N ALA A 427 1.08 -9.43 9.88
CA ALA A 427 2.24 -9.07 10.69
C ALA A 427 2.44 -7.55 10.74
N GLY A 428 2.17 -6.85 9.63
CA GLY A 428 2.19 -5.39 9.54
C GLY A 428 2.40 -4.88 8.12
N ILE A 429 3.25 -3.86 7.95
CA ILE A 429 3.49 -3.20 6.65
C ILE A 429 4.98 -3.09 6.30
N ALA A 430 5.25 -2.92 5.02
CA ALA A 430 6.55 -2.51 4.50
C ALA A 430 6.41 -1.21 3.68
N VAL A 431 7.21 -0.19 3.99
CA VAL A 431 7.08 1.14 3.40
C VAL A 431 8.13 1.34 2.30
N TRP A 432 7.67 1.50 1.06
CA TRP A 432 8.50 1.95 -0.07
C TRP A 432 8.23 3.44 -0.36
N ARG A 433 9.12 4.35 0.00
CA ARG A 433 10.33 4.12 0.80
C ARG A 433 10.53 5.22 1.82
N LEU A 434 11.39 4.95 2.81
CA LEU A 434 11.74 5.93 3.82
C LEU A 434 12.29 7.21 3.19
N GLY A 435 11.79 8.34 3.67
CA GLY A 435 12.16 9.68 3.24
C GLY A 435 11.28 10.29 2.14
N PHE A 436 10.32 9.54 1.59
CA PHE A 436 9.31 10.08 0.67
C PHE A 436 8.07 10.59 1.41
N GLU A 437 7.84 10.07 2.60
CA GLU A 437 6.75 10.42 3.48
C GLU A 437 7.04 11.65 4.34
N ASP A 438 6.05 12.04 5.15
CA ASP A 438 6.13 13.11 6.13
C ASP A 438 5.45 12.70 7.45
N TYR A 439 5.28 13.66 8.37
CA TYR A 439 4.64 13.43 9.67
C TYR A 439 3.22 12.85 9.56
N SER A 440 2.43 13.26 8.55
CA SER A 440 1.04 12.82 8.40
C SER A 440 0.96 11.31 8.10
N PHE A 441 1.95 10.77 7.39
CA PHE A 441 2.07 9.34 7.14
C PHE A 441 2.26 8.57 8.46
N TRP A 442 3.27 8.97 9.24
CA TRP A 442 3.62 8.30 10.50
C TRP A 442 2.55 8.48 11.58
N GLN A 443 1.88 9.62 11.61
CA GLN A 443 0.69 9.84 12.42
C GLN A 443 -0.40 8.82 12.08
N THR A 444 -0.72 8.65 10.80
CA THR A 444 -1.74 7.70 10.36
C THR A 444 -1.37 6.26 10.72
N VAL A 445 -0.10 5.88 10.56
CA VAL A 445 0.41 4.56 10.98
C VAL A 445 0.24 4.36 12.49
N ALA A 446 0.65 5.34 13.29
CA ALA A 446 0.52 5.28 14.74
C ALA A 446 -0.93 5.16 15.19
N GLU A 447 -1.84 5.97 14.62
CA GLU A 447 -3.27 5.94 14.96
C GLU A 447 -3.94 4.59 14.64
N LYS A 448 -3.51 3.93 13.56
CA LYS A 448 -4.07 2.66 13.12
C LYS A 448 -3.46 1.44 13.82
N PHE A 449 -2.20 1.50 14.24
CA PHE A 449 -1.48 0.35 14.82
C PHE A 449 -1.17 0.47 16.32
N SER A 450 -1.57 1.56 16.98
CA SER A 450 -1.49 1.70 18.46
C SER A 450 -2.67 1.03 19.19
N LYS A 451 -3.80 0.84 18.50
CA LYS A 451 -4.99 0.16 19.01
C LYS A 451 -4.90 -1.34 18.79
#